data_AF-A0A8C9ZK72-F1
#
_entry.id   AF-A0A8C9ZK72-F1
#
_cell.length_a   1.000
_cell.length_b   1.000
_cell.length_c   1.000
_cell.angle_alpha   90.00
_cell.angle_beta   90.00
_cell.angle_gamma   90.00
#
_symmetry.space_group_name_H-M   'P 1'
#
loop_
_entity.id
_entity.type
_entity.pdbx_description
1 polymer ?
#
loop_
_entity_poly.entity_id
_entity_poly.type
_entity_poly.pdbx_seq_one_letter_code
_entity_poly.pdbx_strand_id
1 'polypeptide(L)'
;MSKKVRKSYSLEVTGQALGNTDTNIARGGNVIQSSLYEEEVPERAIDGNRASNLGQGSCSVTNNNFKPWWRLDLLKPYQINTVTITNRGDCCPERINVAEIRIGNSLNDNGNDNPRCAVISFMAAGTSQTFVCNGMEGRYVNIVIPGRREFLTLCEVEVTGQALVTFKVQSNILTAYSIIARGGNVIQSSLYEKVVPERAIDENCANNLGEGSCSVTNNDFKPWWRLDLLKTYQINIITKKS
;
A
#
# COMPACT_ATOMS: atom_id res chain seq x y z
N MET A 1 -38.45 5.55 -28.53
CA MET A 1 -37.02 5.57 -28.10
C MET A 1 -36.92 4.79 -26.79
N SER A 2 -36.48 3.53 -26.86
CA SER A 2 -36.34 2.68 -25.69
C SER A 2 -35.14 3.17 -24.86
N LYS A 3 -35.39 3.68 -23.65
CA LYS A 3 -34.33 3.95 -22.67
C LYS A 3 -33.66 2.61 -22.33
N LYS A 4 -32.55 2.29 -22.99
CA LYS A 4 -31.72 1.14 -22.63
C LYS A 4 -31.17 1.39 -21.23
N VAL A 5 -31.53 0.52 -20.29
CA VAL A 5 -31.07 0.55 -18.90
C VAL A 5 -29.57 0.29 -18.88
N ARG A 6 -28.78 1.35 -18.64
CA ARG A 6 -27.34 1.25 -18.36
C ARG A 6 -27.20 0.94 -16.87
N LYS A 7 -26.47 -0.10 -16.51
CA LYS A 7 -26.26 -0.46 -15.10
C LYS A 7 -24.94 0.14 -14.62
N SER A 8 -25.04 1.10 -13.72
CA SER A 8 -23.94 1.59 -12.91
C SER A 8 -23.77 0.68 -11.70
N TYR A 9 -22.54 0.53 -11.24
CA TYR A 9 -22.28 -0.26 -10.05
C TYR A 9 -21.21 0.37 -9.16
N SER A 10 -21.45 0.35 -7.86
CA SER A 10 -20.43 0.47 -6.82
C SER A 10 -20.56 -0.70 -5.83
N LEU A 11 -19.42 -1.16 -5.31
CA LEU A 11 -19.33 -2.29 -4.41
C LEU A 11 -18.68 -1.91 -3.08
N GLU A 12 -19.33 -2.33 -2.00
CA GLU A 12 -18.64 -2.52 -0.72
C GLU A 12 -18.48 -4.02 -0.49
N VAL A 13 -17.25 -4.52 -0.56
CA VAL A 13 -16.93 -5.89 -0.15
C VAL A 13 -16.28 -5.83 1.23
N THR A 14 -16.89 -6.53 2.17
CA THR A 14 -16.41 -6.61 3.54
C THR A 14 -16.01 -8.04 3.88
N GLY A 15 -14.92 -8.19 4.62
CA GLY A 15 -14.41 -9.51 4.99
C GLY A 15 -13.34 -9.45 6.06
N GLN A 16 -12.89 -10.63 6.47
CA GLN A 16 -11.76 -10.85 7.38
C GLN A 16 -10.70 -11.66 6.65
N ALA A 17 -9.43 -11.27 6.78
CA ALA A 17 -8.33 -12.01 6.17
C ALA A 17 -8.22 -13.40 6.82
N LEU A 18 -8.17 -14.45 5.98
CA LEU A 18 -7.96 -15.81 6.44
C LEU A 18 -6.50 -16.18 6.29
N GLY A 19 -5.84 -16.45 7.41
CA GLY A 19 -4.53 -17.06 7.40
C GLY A 19 -3.37 -16.06 7.42
N ASN A 20 -2.48 -16.36 8.36
CA ASN A 20 -1.22 -15.74 8.71
C ASN A 20 -1.29 -14.32 9.27
N THR A 21 -1.13 -14.24 10.60
CA THR A 21 -0.61 -13.09 11.33
C THR A 21 0.85 -12.88 10.94
N ASP A 22 1.14 -12.73 9.65
CA ASP A 22 2.47 -12.30 9.23
C ASP A 22 2.62 -10.90 9.83
N THR A 23 3.41 -10.82 10.91
CA THR A 23 3.59 -9.59 11.68
C THR A 23 4.11 -8.47 10.80
N ASN A 24 4.81 -8.83 9.72
CA ASN A 24 5.25 -7.92 8.67
C ASN A 24 4.21 -7.79 7.55
N ILE A 25 3.36 -6.75 7.63
CA ILE A 25 2.37 -6.46 6.59
C ILE A 25 3.01 -5.95 5.28
N ALA A 26 4.29 -5.55 5.29
CA ALA A 26 4.98 -5.01 4.11
C ALA A 26 5.14 -6.02 2.98
N ARG A 27 5.28 -7.32 3.30
CA ARG A 27 5.47 -8.39 2.31
C ARG A 27 4.29 -8.57 1.35
N GLY A 28 3.11 -8.05 1.71
CA GLY A 28 1.94 -8.06 0.84
C GLY A 28 1.75 -6.78 0.03
N GLY A 29 2.67 -5.82 0.15
CA GLY A 29 2.61 -4.55 -0.56
C GLY A 29 3.46 -4.52 -1.82
N ASN A 30 3.32 -3.43 -2.57
CA ASN A 30 4.15 -3.13 -3.73
C ASN A 30 5.18 -2.06 -3.36
N VAL A 31 6.38 -2.13 -3.94
CA VAL A 31 7.45 -1.20 -3.59
C VAL A 31 8.06 -0.57 -4.84
N ILE A 32 8.48 0.69 -4.70
CA ILE A 32 9.26 1.39 -5.72
C ILE A 32 10.31 2.26 -5.05
N GLN A 33 11.32 2.67 -5.80
CA GLN A 33 12.36 3.57 -5.32
C GLN A 33 12.70 4.64 -6.36
N SER A 34 13.26 5.75 -5.89
CA SER A 34 13.53 6.95 -6.68
C SER A 34 14.45 6.72 -7.89
N SER A 35 15.31 5.71 -7.82
CA SER A 35 16.19 5.25 -8.89
C SER A 35 16.72 3.87 -8.57
N LEU A 36 17.19 3.14 -9.58
CA LEU A 36 17.76 1.81 -9.44
C LEU A 36 19.29 1.88 -9.60
N TYR A 37 20.03 1.52 -8.55
CA TYR A 37 21.47 1.28 -8.65
C TYR A 37 21.70 -0.16 -9.12
N GLU A 38 22.26 -0.32 -10.33
CA GLU A 38 22.53 -1.63 -10.94
C GLU A 38 21.30 -2.56 -10.91
N GLU A 39 21.38 -3.67 -10.17
CA GLU A 39 20.32 -4.69 -10.03
C GLU A 39 19.69 -4.71 -8.62
N GLU A 40 19.93 -3.67 -7.80
CA GLU A 40 19.48 -3.58 -6.41
C GLU A 40 18.03 -3.09 -6.29
N VAL A 41 17.10 -3.95 -6.73
CA VAL A 41 15.67 -3.67 -6.87
C VAL A 41 14.96 -3.38 -5.53
N PRO A 42 13.89 -2.55 -5.52
CA PRO A 42 13.20 -2.15 -4.29
C PRO A 42 12.57 -3.32 -3.52
N GLU A 43 12.20 -4.41 -4.20
CA GLU A 43 11.56 -5.61 -3.64
C GLU A 43 12.45 -6.34 -2.63
N ARG A 44 13.77 -6.22 -2.76
CA ARG A 44 14.74 -6.81 -1.81
C ARG A 44 14.55 -6.28 -0.39
N ALA A 45 13.99 -5.08 -0.21
CA ALA A 45 13.74 -4.53 1.11
C ALA A 45 12.49 -5.11 1.80
N ILE A 46 11.68 -5.96 1.16
CA ILE A 46 10.50 -6.59 1.77
C ILE A 46 10.43 -8.10 1.46
N ASP A 47 11.56 -8.71 1.13
CA ASP A 47 11.62 -10.12 0.73
C ASP A 47 11.55 -11.07 1.94
N GLY A 48 11.75 -10.55 3.15
CA GLY A 48 11.75 -11.31 4.40
C GLY A 48 13.15 -11.79 4.81
N ASN A 49 14.21 -11.25 4.23
CA ASN A 49 15.59 -11.64 4.50
C ASN A 49 16.45 -10.44 4.90
N ARG A 50 16.83 -10.38 6.18
CA ARG A 50 17.64 -9.30 6.76
C ARG A 50 19.14 -9.38 6.43
N ALA A 51 19.55 -10.09 5.39
CA ALA A 51 20.94 -10.21 5.00
C ALA A 51 21.51 -8.83 4.64
N SER A 52 22.39 -8.31 5.49
CA SER A 52 22.80 -6.91 5.45
C SER A 52 23.98 -6.61 4.53
N ASN A 53 24.67 -7.63 4.01
CA ASN A 53 25.79 -7.41 3.11
C ASN A 53 25.26 -7.31 1.69
N LEU A 54 25.64 -6.25 0.96
CA LEU A 54 25.08 -5.99 -0.37
C LEU A 54 25.25 -7.18 -1.34
N GLY A 55 26.40 -7.85 -1.30
CA GLY A 55 26.68 -9.03 -2.14
C GLY A 55 25.82 -10.27 -1.85
N GLN A 56 24.98 -10.25 -0.80
CA GLN A 56 24.01 -11.32 -0.51
C GLN A 56 22.69 -11.13 -1.28
N GLY A 57 22.51 -10.01 -1.98
CA GLY A 57 21.37 -9.80 -2.88
C GLY A 57 20.04 -9.57 -2.17
N SER A 58 20.07 -9.05 -0.93
CA SER A 58 18.88 -8.80 -0.09
C SER A 58 18.73 -7.34 0.34
N CYS A 59 19.39 -6.40 -0.34
CA CYS A 59 19.22 -4.98 -0.08
C CYS A 59 18.69 -4.27 -1.33
N SER A 60 17.82 -3.28 -1.15
CA SER A 60 17.50 -2.30 -2.20
C SER A 60 18.51 -1.15 -2.16
N VAL A 61 18.88 -0.61 -3.32
CA VAL A 61 19.79 0.55 -3.40
C VAL A 61 19.35 1.53 -4.49
N THR A 62 19.30 2.82 -4.13
CA THR A 62 19.14 3.92 -5.09
C THR A 62 20.49 4.40 -5.63
N ASN A 63 20.52 5.07 -6.78
CA ASN A 63 21.68 5.85 -7.19
C ASN A 63 21.94 7.03 -6.23
N ASN A 64 23.12 7.66 -6.36
CA ASN A 64 23.51 8.87 -5.64
C ASN A 64 22.71 10.11 -6.12
N ASN A 65 21.45 10.19 -5.71
CA ASN A 65 20.51 11.20 -6.17
C ASN A 65 20.22 12.21 -5.07
N PHE A 66 19.73 13.39 -5.45
CA PHE A 66 19.24 14.35 -4.46
C PHE A 66 17.92 13.86 -3.88
N LYS A 67 17.86 13.76 -2.55
CA LYS A 67 16.70 13.26 -1.80
C LYS A 67 16.25 11.86 -2.25
N PRO A 68 17.12 10.83 -2.16
CA PRO A 68 16.72 9.48 -2.54
C PRO A 68 15.61 8.97 -1.60
N TRP A 69 14.69 8.19 -2.16
CA TRP A 69 13.57 7.64 -1.41
C TRP A 69 13.20 6.24 -1.90
N TRP A 70 12.60 5.48 -0.99
CA TRP A 70 11.95 4.19 -1.21
C TRP A 70 10.53 4.28 -0.65
N ARG A 71 9.55 3.67 -1.33
CA ARG A 71 8.15 3.68 -0.92
C ARG A 71 7.53 2.28 -0.99
N LEU A 72 6.82 1.94 0.07
CA LEU A 72 5.87 0.84 0.15
C LEU A 72 4.44 1.35 -0.04
N ASP A 73 3.68 0.66 -0.90
CA ASP A 73 2.23 0.75 -1.04
C ASP A 73 1.58 -0.51 -0.42
N LEU A 74 0.91 -0.33 0.71
CA LEU A 74 0.18 -1.39 1.42
C LEU A 74 -1.16 -1.75 0.77
N LEU A 75 -1.46 -1.16 -0.40
CA LEU A 75 -2.66 -1.33 -1.23
C LEU A 75 -3.94 -0.74 -0.63
N LYS A 76 -4.05 -0.71 0.69
CA LYS A 76 -5.12 -0.09 1.47
C LYS A 76 -4.57 0.56 2.74
N PRO A 77 -5.33 1.45 3.40
CA PRO A 77 -4.88 2.09 4.63
C PRO A 77 -4.79 1.13 5.82
N TYR A 78 -3.76 1.31 6.65
CA TYR A 78 -3.54 0.62 7.92
C TYR A 78 -3.31 1.62 9.05
N GLN A 79 -3.59 1.21 10.28
CA GLN A 79 -2.98 1.81 11.47
C GLN A 79 -1.62 1.16 11.68
N ILE A 80 -0.56 1.91 11.42
CA ILE A 80 0.82 1.44 11.46
C ILE A 80 1.39 1.65 12.86
N ASN A 81 1.76 0.56 13.52
CA ASN A 81 2.25 0.56 14.88
C ASN A 81 3.76 0.72 14.92
N THR A 82 4.48 -0.06 14.10
CA THR A 82 5.94 0.01 14.04
C THR A 82 6.47 -0.17 12.63
N VAL A 83 7.64 0.40 12.39
CA VAL A 83 8.47 0.15 11.21
C VAL A 83 9.85 -0.29 11.70
N THR A 84 10.32 -1.46 11.29
CA THR A 84 11.67 -1.95 11.58
C THR A 84 12.49 -1.88 10.30
N ILE A 85 13.69 -1.31 10.37
CA ILE A 85 14.59 -1.17 9.24
C ILE A 85 15.88 -1.92 9.55
N THR A 86 16.40 -2.69 8.59
CA THR A 86 17.73 -3.28 8.64
C THR A 86 18.69 -2.48 7.75
N ASN A 87 19.74 -1.95 8.35
CA ASN A 87 20.75 -1.16 7.64
C ASN A 87 21.79 -2.05 6.94
N ARG A 88 22.54 -1.47 6.00
CA ARG A 88 23.68 -2.11 5.35
C ARG A 88 24.78 -2.48 6.35
N GLY A 89 25.41 -3.64 6.16
CA GLY A 89 26.39 -4.24 7.09
C GLY A 89 27.83 -4.28 6.59
N ASP A 90 28.05 -4.39 5.28
CA ASP A 90 29.39 -4.56 4.70
C ASP A 90 30.16 -3.24 4.55
N CYS A 91 29.47 -2.12 4.40
CA CYS A 91 30.07 -0.78 4.40
C CYS A 91 29.02 0.30 4.62
N CYS A 92 29.51 1.53 4.79
CA CYS A 92 28.75 2.73 4.54
C CYS A 92 27.44 2.89 5.37
N PRO A 93 27.37 2.40 6.63
CA PRO A 93 26.13 2.42 7.40
C PRO A 93 25.65 3.85 7.69
N GLU A 94 26.54 4.84 7.69
CA GLU A 94 26.26 6.24 7.96
C GLU A 94 25.38 6.93 6.91
N ARG A 95 25.22 6.33 5.72
CA ARG A 95 24.43 6.91 4.63
C ARG A 95 22.95 7.05 5.00
N ILE A 96 22.40 6.11 5.78
CA ILE A 96 21.00 6.16 6.23
C ILE A 96 20.75 7.24 7.29
N ASN A 97 21.80 7.81 7.90
CA ASN A 97 21.63 8.83 8.93
C ASN A 97 20.80 10.00 8.38
N VAL A 98 19.97 10.55 9.25
CA VAL A 98 18.96 11.59 9.01
C VAL A 98 17.81 11.19 8.07
N ALA A 99 17.72 9.92 7.65
CA ALA A 99 16.56 9.44 6.91
C ALA A 99 15.27 9.61 7.75
N GLU A 100 14.16 9.85 7.07
CA GLU A 100 12.85 10.05 7.68
C GLU A 100 11.92 8.93 7.26
N ILE A 101 11.17 8.39 8.23
CA ILE A 101 10.06 7.48 8.00
C ILE A 101 8.79 8.32 7.93
N ARG A 102 8.06 8.25 6.81
CA ARG A 102 6.86 9.04 6.56
C ARG A 102 5.69 8.12 6.22
N ILE A 103 4.54 8.41 6.79
CA ILE A 103 3.36 7.55 6.72
C ILE A 103 2.13 8.40 6.39
N GLY A 104 1.36 7.99 5.39
CA GLY A 104 0.09 8.63 5.07
C GLY A 104 -0.56 8.10 3.81
N ASN A 105 -1.52 8.88 3.29
CA ASN A 105 -2.35 8.51 2.15
C ASN A 105 -2.10 9.37 0.90
N SER A 106 -1.20 10.37 0.97
CA SER A 106 -0.89 11.25 -0.16
C SER A 106 0.27 10.72 -1.00
N LEU A 107 0.21 10.96 -2.31
CA LEU A 107 1.31 10.73 -3.25
C LEU A 107 2.03 12.04 -3.65
N ASN A 108 1.71 13.17 -3.01
CA ASN A 108 2.46 14.42 -3.20
C ASN A 108 3.94 14.20 -2.86
N ASP A 109 4.81 14.67 -3.75
CA ASP A 109 6.26 14.35 -3.74
C ASP A 109 6.52 12.85 -3.56
N ASN A 110 5.83 11.99 -4.31
CA ASN A 110 5.89 10.54 -4.18
C ASN A 110 5.53 9.99 -2.79
N GLY A 111 4.85 10.77 -1.96
CA GLY A 111 4.52 10.43 -0.57
C GLY A 111 5.56 10.92 0.45
N ASN A 112 6.61 11.62 0.00
CA ASN A 112 7.62 12.21 0.89
C ASN A 112 7.10 13.44 1.65
N ASP A 113 5.93 13.97 1.30
CA ASP A 113 5.28 15.04 2.05
C ASP A 113 4.37 14.52 3.18
N ASN A 114 4.15 13.20 3.27
CA ASN A 114 3.32 12.64 4.35
C ASN A 114 3.93 12.92 5.73
N PRO A 115 3.09 12.94 6.80
CA PRO A 115 3.54 13.12 8.18
C PRO A 115 4.68 12.18 8.56
N ARG A 116 5.60 12.70 9.37
CA ARG A 116 6.79 11.98 9.81
C ARG A 116 6.46 11.10 11.02
N CYS A 117 6.70 9.80 10.90
CA CYS A 117 6.71 8.89 12.04
C CYS A 117 7.99 9.06 12.87
N ALA A 118 9.16 8.98 12.23
CA ALA A 118 10.43 9.01 12.93
C ALA A 118 11.57 9.57 12.06
N VAL A 119 12.68 9.93 12.72
CA VAL A 119 13.96 10.24 12.09
C VAL A 119 14.97 9.18 12.53
N ILE A 120 15.69 8.62 11.57
CA ILE A 120 16.79 7.68 11.78
C ILE A 120 18.04 8.50 12.06
N SER A 121 18.30 8.84 13.33
CA SER A 121 19.47 9.64 13.69
C SER A 121 20.78 8.92 13.39
N PHE A 122 20.84 7.64 13.73
CA PHE A 122 22.00 6.77 13.53
C PHE A 122 21.58 5.31 13.57
N MET A 123 22.17 4.47 12.70
CA MET A 123 22.06 3.01 12.75
C MET A 123 23.44 2.38 12.55
N ALA A 124 23.80 1.44 13.42
CA ALA A 124 25.03 0.69 13.27
C ALA A 124 24.96 -0.29 12.07
N ALA A 125 26.11 -0.66 11.54
CA ALA A 125 26.22 -1.57 10.41
C ALA A 125 25.48 -2.89 10.68
N GLY A 126 24.62 -3.29 9.75
CA GLY A 126 23.90 -4.56 9.76
C GLY A 126 22.84 -4.72 10.84
N THR A 127 22.57 -3.67 11.63
CA THR A 127 21.60 -3.73 12.72
C THR A 127 20.18 -3.46 12.22
N SER A 128 19.21 -4.10 12.86
CA SER A 128 17.79 -3.76 12.73
C SER A 128 17.36 -2.82 13.85
N GLN A 129 16.67 -1.73 13.52
CA GLN A 129 16.09 -0.81 14.50
C GLN A 129 14.60 -0.66 14.26
N THR A 130 13.82 -0.75 15.35
CA THR A 130 12.37 -0.57 15.33
C THR A 130 11.99 0.84 15.76
N PHE A 131 11.13 1.46 14.98
CA PHE A 131 10.56 2.79 15.20
C PHE A 131 9.07 2.67 15.49
N VAL A 132 8.62 3.29 16.58
CA VAL A 132 7.22 3.25 17.01
C VAL A 132 6.46 4.41 16.37
N CYS A 133 5.43 4.09 15.58
CA CYS A 133 4.60 5.05 14.85
C CYS A 133 3.21 5.26 15.50
N ASN A 134 2.95 4.67 16.66
CA ASN A 134 1.77 4.95 17.50
C ASN A 134 0.42 4.85 16.76
N GLY A 135 0.27 3.91 15.83
CA GLY A 135 -0.98 3.68 15.10
C GLY A 135 -1.27 4.73 14.02
N MET A 136 -0.25 5.42 13.52
CA MET A 136 -0.39 6.37 12.39
C MET A 136 -1.14 5.74 11.22
N GLU A 137 -2.14 6.44 10.72
CA GLU A 137 -2.92 5.98 9.58
C GLU A 137 -2.19 6.25 8.26
N GLY A 138 -2.03 5.22 7.44
CA GLY A 138 -1.50 5.39 6.09
C GLY A 138 -1.57 4.13 5.23
N ARG A 139 -1.67 4.35 3.92
CA ARG A 139 -1.46 3.35 2.87
C ARG A 139 0.00 3.29 2.44
N TYR A 140 0.69 4.43 2.47
CA TYR A 140 2.07 4.56 2.01
C TYR A 140 3.03 4.68 3.19
N VAL A 141 4.14 3.95 3.12
CA VAL A 141 5.31 4.12 3.99
C VAL A 141 6.49 4.52 3.12
N ASN A 142 7.03 5.71 3.35
CA ASN A 142 8.19 6.23 2.65
C ASN A 142 9.39 6.27 3.60
N ILE A 143 10.56 5.90 3.09
CA ILE A 143 11.85 6.17 3.72
C ILE A 143 12.62 7.10 2.78
N VAL A 144 12.95 8.30 3.25
CA VAL A 144 13.57 9.35 2.43
C VAL A 144 14.76 9.96 3.17
N ILE A 145 15.86 10.22 2.46
CA ILE A 145 16.98 11.00 3.01
C ILE A 145 16.80 12.45 2.54
N PRO A 146 16.34 13.39 3.38
CA PRO A 146 16.11 14.76 2.94
C PRO A 146 17.42 15.55 2.79
N GLY A 147 17.35 16.62 1.99
CA GLY A 147 18.32 17.72 2.04
C GLY A 147 19.72 17.46 1.47
N ARG A 148 20.02 16.26 0.97
CA ARG A 148 21.34 15.95 0.38
C ARG A 148 21.28 14.95 -0.78
N ARG A 149 22.38 14.87 -1.52
CA ARG A 149 22.65 13.77 -2.44
C ARG A 149 23.21 12.60 -1.65
N GLU A 150 22.62 11.42 -1.81
CA GLU A 150 23.05 10.22 -1.10
C GLU A 150 22.56 8.96 -1.82
N PHE A 151 23.11 7.80 -1.46
CA PHE A 151 22.52 6.48 -1.73
C PHE A 151 21.63 6.06 -0.56
N LEU A 152 20.37 5.73 -0.83
CA LEU A 152 19.53 5.04 0.16
C LEU A 152 19.70 3.53 -0.01
N THR A 153 20.14 2.85 1.04
CA THR A 153 20.22 1.38 1.11
C THR A 153 19.34 0.88 2.24
N LEU A 154 18.50 -0.11 1.94
CA LEU A 154 17.60 -0.76 2.89
C LEU A 154 17.70 -2.28 2.69
N CYS A 155 18.11 -3.02 3.72
CA CYS A 155 18.27 -4.47 3.63
C CYS A 155 17.08 -5.25 4.17
N GLU A 156 16.17 -4.60 4.89
CA GLU A 156 14.83 -5.11 5.15
C GLU A 156 14.01 -3.95 5.76
N VAL A 157 12.72 -3.90 5.42
CA VAL A 157 11.72 -3.00 5.98
C VAL A 157 10.52 -3.84 6.40
N GLU A 158 10.33 -3.96 7.71
CA GLU A 158 9.18 -4.66 8.27
C GLU A 158 8.20 -3.65 8.84
N VAL A 159 6.92 -3.81 8.53
CA VAL A 159 5.86 -2.94 9.02
C VAL A 159 4.90 -3.78 9.83
N THR A 160 4.55 -3.34 11.04
CA THR A 160 3.48 -3.94 11.83
C THR A 160 2.30 -2.98 11.92
N GLY A 161 1.08 -3.51 11.84
CA GLY A 161 -0.12 -2.68 11.86
C GLY A 161 -1.38 -3.50 11.69
N GLN A 162 -2.52 -2.82 11.71
CA GLN A 162 -3.84 -3.43 11.52
C GLN A 162 -4.59 -2.69 10.43
N ALA A 163 -5.28 -3.45 9.57
CA ALA A 163 -6.11 -2.85 8.54
C ALA A 163 -7.23 -2.06 9.20
N LEU A 164 -7.54 -0.87 8.68
CA LEU A 164 -8.70 -0.12 9.15
C LEU A 164 -9.98 -0.94 8.90
N VAL A 165 -10.76 -1.11 9.96
CA VAL A 165 -12.06 -1.79 9.92
C VAL A 165 -13.17 -0.77 10.05
N THR A 166 -14.21 -0.92 9.24
CA THR A 166 -15.47 -0.20 9.38
C THR A 166 -16.37 -0.98 10.32
N PHE A 167 -16.94 -0.29 11.30
CA PHE A 167 -17.96 -0.85 12.17
C PHE A 167 -19.33 -0.60 11.53
N LYS A 168 -20.12 -1.65 11.29
CA LYS A 168 -21.55 -1.50 10.99
C LYS A 168 -22.34 -1.95 12.21
N VAL A 169 -23.24 -1.07 12.68
CA VAL A 169 -24.23 -1.42 13.68
C VAL A 169 -25.46 -1.91 12.93
N GLN A 170 -25.78 -3.19 13.10
CA GLN A 170 -27.04 -3.75 12.62
C GLN A 170 -27.66 -4.53 13.78
N SER A 171 -28.93 -4.24 14.09
CA SER A 171 -29.68 -5.00 15.08
C SER A 171 -29.03 -5.03 16.49
N ASN A 172 -28.40 -3.94 16.91
CA ASN A 172 -27.65 -3.82 18.18
C ASN A 172 -26.44 -4.76 18.34
N ILE A 173 -25.93 -5.33 17.25
CA ILE A 173 -24.67 -6.07 17.23
C ILE A 173 -23.61 -5.18 16.57
N LEU A 174 -22.48 -5.01 17.25
CA LEU A 174 -21.30 -4.34 16.70
C LEU A 174 -20.43 -5.39 16.01
N THR A 175 -20.38 -5.36 14.69
CA THR A 175 -19.47 -6.24 13.94
C THR A 175 -18.42 -5.40 13.22
N ALA A 176 -17.15 -5.71 13.48
CA ALA A 176 -16.01 -5.10 12.80
C ALA A 176 -15.75 -5.82 11.48
N TYR A 177 -15.75 -5.08 10.37
CA TYR A 177 -15.35 -5.62 9.08
C TYR A 177 -14.38 -4.68 8.36
N SER A 178 -13.34 -5.23 7.74
CA SER A 178 -12.51 -4.42 6.83
C SER A 178 -13.20 -4.28 5.47
N ILE A 179 -13.19 -3.07 4.89
CA ILE A 179 -13.46 -2.90 3.46
C ILE A 179 -12.25 -3.50 2.73
N ILE A 180 -12.46 -4.66 2.12
CA ILE A 180 -11.38 -5.43 1.48
C ILE A 180 -11.31 -5.17 -0.02
N ALA A 181 -12.31 -4.48 -0.58
CA ALA A 181 -12.33 -4.14 -1.99
C ALA A 181 -11.19 -3.19 -2.39
N ARG A 182 -10.76 -2.29 -1.48
CA ARG A 182 -9.65 -1.37 -1.74
C ARG A 182 -8.31 -2.09 -1.87
N GLY A 183 -7.56 -1.72 -2.91
CA GLY A 183 -6.26 -2.30 -3.20
C GLY A 183 -6.30 -3.61 -3.97
N GLY A 184 -7.50 -4.15 -4.23
CA GLY A 184 -7.66 -5.27 -5.14
C GLY A 184 -7.64 -4.82 -6.60
N ASN A 185 -7.30 -5.75 -7.49
CA ASN A 185 -7.31 -5.51 -8.93
C ASN A 185 -8.72 -5.74 -9.47
N VAL A 186 -9.31 -4.73 -10.12
CA VAL A 186 -10.64 -4.83 -10.71
C VAL A 186 -10.53 -4.88 -12.22
N ILE A 187 -11.25 -5.82 -12.84
CA ILE A 187 -11.45 -5.86 -14.29
C ILE A 187 -12.94 -6.00 -14.59
N GLN A 188 -13.35 -5.57 -15.78
CA GLN A 188 -14.72 -5.68 -16.25
C GLN A 188 -14.78 -6.14 -17.70
N SER A 189 -15.95 -6.65 -18.12
CA SER A 189 -16.15 -7.25 -19.46
C SER A 189 -15.84 -6.31 -20.61
N SER A 190 -16.08 -5.01 -20.44
CA SER A 190 -15.79 -3.98 -21.43
C SER A 190 -15.70 -2.60 -20.78
N LEU A 191 -14.99 -1.65 -21.41
CA LEU A 191 -14.88 -0.27 -20.95
C LEU A 191 -15.81 0.62 -21.76
N TYR A 192 -16.78 1.27 -21.11
CA TYR A 192 -17.56 2.35 -21.73
C TYR A 192 -16.84 3.69 -21.53
N GLU A 193 -16.59 4.44 -22.60
CA GLU A 193 -16.00 5.80 -22.56
C GLU A 193 -14.73 5.94 -21.70
N LYS A 194 -13.90 4.88 -21.59
CA LYS A 194 -12.70 4.85 -20.74
C LYS A 194 -12.97 5.04 -19.23
N VAL A 195 -14.21 4.81 -18.79
CA VAL A 195 -14.52 4.71 -17.36
C VAL A 195 -13.84 3.48 -16.79
N VAL A 196 -12.96 3.69 -15.80
CA VAL A 196 -12.09 2.65 -15.26
C VAL A 196 -12.82 1.81 -14.19
N PRO A 197 -12.57 0.49 -14.11
CA PRO A 197 -13.27 -0.40 -13.19
C PRO A 197 -12.95 -0.16 -11.71
N GLU A 198 -11.82 0.47 -11.39
CA GLU A 198 -11.37 0.80 -10.03
C GLU A 198 -12.31 1.78 -9.32
N ARG A 199 -13.11 2.53 -10.07
CA ARG A 199 -14.18 3.37 -9.51
C ARG A 199 -15.18 2.55 -8.70
N ALA A 200 -15.43 1.30 -9.05
CA ALA A 200 -16.36 0.45 -8.30
C ALA A 200 -15.90 0.12 -6.86
N ILE A 201 -14.63 0.39 -6.52
CA ILE A 201 -14.00 0.08 -5.23
C ILE A 201 -13.40 1.33 -4.56
N ASP A 202 -13.74 2.53 -5.02
CA ASP A 202 -13.13 3.79 -4.55
C ASP A 202 -13.71 4.30 -3.22
N GLU A 203 -14.68 3.59 -2.63
CA GLU A 203 -15.49 3.97 -1.46
C GLU A 203 -16.33 5.24 -1.62
N ASN A 204 -16.26 5.90 -2.78
CA ASN A 204 -17.24 6.90 -3.11
C ASN A 204 -18.54 6.16 -3.45
N CYS A 205 -19.64 6.64 -2.90
CA CYS A 205 -20.96 6.03 -3.01
C CYS A 205 -21.88 6.91 -3.86
N ALA A 206 -21.30 7.67 -4.78
CA ALA A 206 -22.04 8.57 -5.64
C ALA A 206 -22.84 7.77 -6.68
N ASN A 207 -24.16 7.92 -6.65
CA ASN A 207 -25.08 7.14 -7.50
C ASN A 207 -25.17 7.70 -8.94
N ASN A 208 -24.47 8.80 -9.25
CA ASN A 208 -24.49 9.45 -10.55
C ASN A 208 -23.21 9.18 -11.35
N LEU A 209 -23.36 8.83 -12.64
CA LEU A 209 -22.23 8.65 -13.57
C LEU A 209 -21.31 9.89 -13.65
N GLY A 210 -21.86 11.10 -13.50
CA GLY A 210 -21.13 12.36 -13.58
C GLY A 210 -20.23 12.66 -12.38
N GLU A 211 -20.40 11.93 -11.27
CA GLU A 211 -19.65 12.13 -10.02
C GLU A 211 -18.39 11.24 -9.95
N GLY A 212 -18.13 10.44 -11.00
CA GLY A 212 -16.84 9.77 -11.18
C GLY A 212 -16.61 8.50 -10.35
N SER A 213 -17.64 7.96 -9.70
CA SER A 213 -17.55 6.86 -8.72
C SER A 213 -18.16 5.53 -9.17
N CYS A 214 -18.84 5.51 -10.31
CA CYS A 214 -19.41 4.27 -10.86
C CYS A 214 -18.49 3.67 -11.94
N SER A 215 -18.32 2.35 -11.95
CA SER A 215 -17.85 1.64 -13.15
C SER A 215 -19.02 1.35 -14.10
N VAL A 216 -18.72 1.29 -15.40
CA VAL A 216 -19.72 1.13 -16.46
C VAL A 216 -19.15 0.26 -17.58
N THR A 217 -19.91 -0.77 -17.98
CA THR A 217 -19.63 -1.60 -19.15
C THR A 217 -20.39 -1.10 -20.38
N ASN A 218 -20.01 -1.54 -21.57
CA ASN A 218 -20.83 -1.41 -22.76
C ASN A 218 -22.13 -2.25 -22.62
N ASN A 219 -22.99 -2.18 -23.64
CA ASN A 219 -24.24 -2.95 -23.70
C ASN A 219 -23.98 -4.42 -24.09
N ASP A 220 -23.19 -5.11 -23.27
CA ASP A 220 -22.78 -6.49 -23.45
C ASP A 220 -23.96 -7.44 -23.19
N PHE A 221 -23.97 -8.59 -23.86
CA PHE A 221 -25.02 -9.62 -23.67
C PHE A 221 -24.97 -10.25 -22.26
N LYS A 222 -23.80 -10.25 -21.62
CA LYS A 222 -23.55 -10.74 -20.25
C LYS A 222 -22.44 -9.91 -19.57
N PRO A 223 -22.73 -8.69 -19.09
CA PRO A 223 -21.73 -7.84 -18.47
C PRO A 223 -21.25 -8.45 -17.15
N TRP A 224 -19.96 -8.35 -16.86
CA TRP A 224 -19.37 -8.88 -15.63
C TRP A 224 -18.25 -7.98 -15.11
N TRP A 225 -18.00 -8.07 -13.81
CA TRP A 225 -16.79 -7.58 -13.14
C TRP A 225 -16.04 -8.75 -12.49
N ARG A 226 -14.78 -8.53 -12.16
CA ARG A 226 -14.01 -9.40 -11.29
C ARG A 226 -13.10 -8.53 -10.42
N LEU A 227 -13.11 -8.80 -9.13
CA LEU A 227 -12.21 -8.22 -8.15
C LEU A 227 -11.27 -9.32 -7.67
N ASP A 228 -9.97 -9.11 -7.83
CA ASP A 228 -8.92 -9.93 -7.25
C ASP A 228 -8.41 -9.26 -5.98
N LEU A 229 -8.62 -9.91 -4.84
CA LEU A 229 -8.26 -9.39 -3.51
C LEU A 229 -6.80 -9.64 -3.15
N LEU A 230 -6.03 -10.32 -4.01
CA LEU A 230 -4.60 -10.63 -3.86
C LEU A 230 -4.23 -11.53 -2.67
N LYS A 231 -5.19 -11.76 -1.76
CA LYS A 231 -5.13 -12.67 -0.61
C LYS A 231 -6.51 -13.32 -0.41
N THR A 232 -6.54 -14.37 0.40
CA THR A 232 -7.79 -15.05 0.75
C THR A 232 -8.48 -14.37 1.93
N TYR A 233 -9.77 -14.11 1.79
CA TYR A 233 -10.62 -13.51 2.81
C TYR A 233 -11.87 -14.37 3.02
N GLN A 234 -12.38 -14.44 4.27
CA GLN A 234 -13.80 -14.75 4.47
C GLN A 234 -14.58 -13.51 4.05
N ILE A 235 -15.32 -13.62 2.95
CA ILE A 235 -16.25 -12.59 2.51
C ILE A 235 -17.49 -12.66 3.41
N ASN A 236 -17.81 -11.56 4.08
CA ASN A 236 -18.98 -11.50 4.96
C ASN A 236 -20.18 -10.87 4.23
N ILE A 237 -20.00 -9.69 3.64
CA ILE A 237 -21.07 -8.95 2.95
C ILE A 237 -20.51 -8.38 1.64
N ILE A 238 -21.26 -8.57 0.56
CA ILE A 238 -21.10 -7.85 -0.71
C ILE A 238 -22.32 -6.93 -0.87
N THR A 239 -22.10 -5.63 -0.77
CA THR A 239 -23.16 -4.64 -0.99
C THR A 239 -23.03 -4.10 -2.40
N LYS A 240 -24.08 -4.27 -3.20
CA LYS A 240 -24.22 -3.60 -4.50
C LYS A 240 -25.07 -2.36 -4.30
N LYS A 241 -24.57 -1.19 -4.68
CA LYS A 241 -25.36 0.04 -4.80
C LYS A 241 -25.62 0.33 -6.27
N SER A 242 -26.85 0.75 -6.57
CA SER A 242 -27.40 0.98 -7.92
C SER A 242 -27.95 2.39 -8.04
#